data_AF-A0A934DCD4-F1
#
_entry.id   AF-A0A934DCD4-F1
#
_cell.length_a   1.000
_cell.length_b   1.000
_cell.length_c   1.000
_cell.angle_alpha   90.00
_cell.angle_beta   90.00
_cell.angle_gamma   90.00
#
_symmetry.space_group_name_H-M   'P 1'
#
loop_
_entity.id
_entity.type
_entity.pdbx_description
1 polymer ?
#
loop_
_entity_poly.entity_id
_entity_poly.type
_entity_poly.pdbx_seq_one_letter_code
_entity_poly.pdbx_strand_id
1 'polypeptide(L)'
;MFNVGKKKERAFTLIEILVVIGLIAILAAIVLIAINPARQFAQARNSQRESNINTLLNAIGQNTVDNKGLFKCGTITIGVSTSTIGTSGADLASCLVPTYIPASLPMDPSTGTLADTGYTVSFSSSLGRYLVCSEGYKESALGISSAYCLSR
;
A
#
# COMPACT_ATOMS: atom_id res chain seq x y z
N MET A 1 -45.49 -40.22 35.27
CA MET A 1 -46.07 -38.86 35.20
C MET A 1 -44.93 -37.87 35.03
N PHE A 2 -44.82 -37.19 33.88
CA PHE A 2 -43.84 -36.14 33.65
C PHE A 2 -44.55 -34.78 33.64
N ASN A 3 -44.28 -33.96 34.66
CA ASN A 3 -44.81 -32.60 34.77
C ASN A 3 -43.88 -31.65 33.99
N VAL A 4 -44.28 -31.26 32.79
CA VAL A 4 -43.57 -30.27 31.98
C VAL A 4 -44.06 -28.87 32.38
N GLY A 5 -43.31 -28.18 33.22
CA GLY A 5 -43.56 -26.78 33.54
C GLY A 5 -43.38 -25.91 32.28
N LYS A 6 -44.46 -25.27 31.82
CA LYS A 6 -44.41 -24.30 30.70
C LYS A 6 -43.53 -23.11 31.11
N LYS A 7 -42.33 -23.00 30.53
CA LYS A 7 -41.53 -21.77 30.60
C LYS A 7 -42.30 -20.67 29.85
N LYS A 8 -42.54 -19.54 30.52
CA LYS A 8 -43.07 -18.34 29.85
C LYS A 8 -41.96 -17.77 28.95
N GLU A 9 -42.07 -17.99 27.66
CA GLU A 9 -41.23 -17.28 26.70
C GLU A 9 -41.68 -15.81 26.67
N ARG A 10 -40.75 -14.90 26.93
CA ARG A 10 -41.01 -13.46 26.87
C ARG A 10 -40.91 -13.03 25.42
N ALA A 11 -42.03 -12.59 24.85
CA ALA A 11 -42.04 -11.93 23.56
C ALA A 11 -41.59 -10.46 23.74
N PHE A 12 -40.71 -9.99 22.86
CA PHE A 12 -40.28 -8.59 22.83
C PHE A 12 -41.44 -7.67 22.42
N THR A 13 -41.47 -6.48 23.00
CA THR A 13 -42.44 -5.45 22.62
C THR A 13 -42.01 -4.73 21.33
N LEU A 14 -42.97 -4.25 20.54
CA LEU A 14 -42.67 -3.40 19.36
C LEU A 14 -41.91 -2.14 19.76
N ILE A 15 -42.19 -1.61 20.96
CA ILE A 15 -41.51 -0.44 21.52
C ILE A 15 -40.04 -0.74 21.80
N GLU A 16 -39.70 -1.92 22.35
CA GLU A 16 -38.31 -2.31 22.57
C GLU A 16 -37.51 -2.33 21.27
N ILE A 17 -38.05 -2.93 20.21
CA ILE A 17 -37.34 -2.98 18.93
C ILE A 17 -37.18 -1.58 18.33
N LEU A 18 -38.21 -0.74 18.41
CA LEU A 18 -38.17 0.63 17.88
C LEU A 18 -37.12 1.51 18.60
N VAL A 19 -37.02 1.41 19.92
CA VAL A 19 -36.01 2.15 20.69
C VAL A 19 -34.61 1.63 20.38
N VAL A 20 -34.43 0.32 20.23
CA VAL A 20 -33.12 -0.29 19.94
C VAL A 20 -32.58 0.13 18.58
N ILE A 21 -33.40 0.09 17.51
CA ILE A 21 -32.94 0.52 16.19
C ILE A 21 -32.60 2.03 16.17
N GLY A 22 -33.36 2.85 16.92
CA GLY A 22 -33.06 4.27 17.11
C GLY A 22 -31.72 4.49 17.81
N LEU A 23 -31.46 3.74 18.88
CA LEU A 23 -30.19 3.80 19.60
C LEU A 23 -29.01 3.35 18.72
N ILE A 24 -29.16 2.25 17.97
CA ILE A 24 -28.13 1.75 17.06
C ILE A 24 -27.79 2.80 15.99
N ALA A 25 -28.80 3.48 15.43
CA ALA A 25 -28.58 4.52 14.43
C ALA A 25 -27.75 5.70 14.98
N ILE A 26 -28.06 6.14 16.22
CA ILE A 26 -27.32 7.23 16.89
C ILE A 26 -25.88 6.80 17.17
N LEU A 27 -25.67 5.61 17.74
CA LEU A 27 -24.33 5.09 18.02
C LEU A 27 -23.50 4.91 16.75
N ALA A 28 -24.11 4.38 15.67
CA ALA A 28 -23.43 4.21 14.39
C ALA A 28 -22.98 5.55 13.79
N ALA A 29 -23.82 6.60 13.85
CA ALA A 29 -23.47 7.93 13.37
C ALA A 29 -22.26 8.52 14.13
N ILE A 30 -22.22 8.37 15.46
CA ILE A 30 -21.10 8.83 16.29
C ILE A 30 -19.81 8.08 15.94
N VAL A 31 -19.89 6.76 15.78
CA VAL A 31 -18.72 5.91 15.46
C VAL A 31 -18.10 6.27 14.11
N LEU A 32 -18.91 6.56 13.09
CA LEU A 32 -18.40 6.94 11.76
C LEU A 32 -17.57 8.24 11.80
N ILE A 33 -18.03 9.24 12.57
CA ILE A 33 -17.30 10.49 12.77
C ILE A 33 -15.99 10.23 13.52
N ALA A 34 -16.00 9.32 14.49
CA ALA A 34 -14.84 9.01 15.32
C ALA A 34 -13.70 8.28 14.58
N ILE A 35 -14.01 7.43 13.59
CA ILE A 35 -13.00 6.54 12.95
C ILE A 35 -12.18 7.23 11.85
N ASN A 36 -12.63 8.37 11.31
CA ASN A 36 -11.98 9.08 10.19
C ASN A 36 -11.52 8.11 9.07
N PRO A 37 -12.46 7.55 8.28
CA PRO A 37 -12.16 6.53 7.28
C PRO A 37 -11.14 6.98 6.23
N ALA A 38 -11.11 8.27 5.89
CA ALA A 38 -10.12 8.84 4.97
C ALA A 38 -8.68 8.62 5.46
N ARG A 39 -8.45 8.80 6.77
CA ARG A 39 -7.15 8.54 7.41
C ARG A 39 -6.77 7.06 7.33
N GLN A 40 -7.73 6.16 7.61
CA GLN A 40 -7.49 4.72 7.58
C GLN A 40 -7.13 4.21 6.17
N PHE A 41 -7.85 4.66 5.13
CA PHE A 41 -7.52 4.30 3.75
C PHE A 41 -6.16 4.86 3.33
N ALA A 42 -5.81 6.09 3.73
CA ALA A 42 -4.51 6.66 3.45
C ALA A 42 -3.37 5.88 4.14
N GLN A 43 -3.57 5.42 5.38
CA GLN A 43 -2.61 4.56 6.08
C GLN A 43 -2.41 3.23 5.34
N ALA A 44 -3.49 2.59 4.91
CA ALA A 44 -3.42 1.33 4.16
C ALA A 44 -2.64 1.50 2.83
N ARG A 45 -2.90 2.58 2.09
CA ARG A 45 -2.15 2.90 0.86
C ARG A 45 -0.67 3.14 1.11
N ASN A 46 -0.33 3.90 2.15
CA ASN A 46 1.07 4.19 2.48
C ASN A 46 1.81 2.93 2.96
N SER A 47 1.16 2.07 3.75
CA SER A 47 1.72 0.77 4.13
C SER A 47 1.98 -0.13 2.90
N GLN A 48 1.06 -0.14 1.93
CA GLN A 48 1.27 -0.85 0.67
C GLN A 48 2.45 -0.25 -0.13
N ARG A 49 2.57 1.09 -0.19
CA ARG A 49 3.69 1.77 -0.87
C ARG A 49 5.04 1.44 -0.24
N GLU A 50 5.12 1.40 1.09
CA GLU A 50 6.34 0.99 1.79
C GLU A 50 6.72 -0.45 1.44
N SER A 51 5.75 -1.38 1.45
CA SER A 51 5.98 -2.76 1.03
C SER A 51 6.45 -2.85 -0.42
N ASN A 52 5.84 -2.08 -1.33
CA ASN A 52 6.18 -2.05 -2.75
C ASN A 52 7.61 -1.53 -2.97
N ILE A 53 8.00 -0.45 -2.30
CA ILE A 53 9.36 0.10 -2.37
C ILE A 53 10.38 -0.91 -1.85
N ASN A 54 10.09 -1.58 -0.74
CA ASN A 54 10.96 -2.63 -0.23
C ASN A 54 11.12 -3.78 -1.23
N THR A 55 10.04 -4.23 -1.86
CA THR A 55 10.09 -5.26 -2.92
C THR A 55 10.98 -4.82 -4.08
N LEU A 56 10.84 -3.58 -4.56
CA LEU A 56 11.65 -3.04 -5.64
C LEU A 56 13.14 -2.95 -5.27
N LEU A 57 13.47 -2.42 -4.09
CA LEU A 57 14.86 -2.32 -3.62
C LEU A 57 15.48 -3.68 -3.34
N ASN A 58 14.71 -4.63 -2.81
CA ASN A 58 15.17 -6.00 -2.63
C ASN A 58 15.52 -6.62 -3.98
N ALA A 59 14.67 -6.44 -4.99
CA ALA A 59 14.89 -6.99 -6.33
C ALA A 59 16.10 -6.34 -7.02
N ILE A 60 16.24 -5.00 -6.93
CA ILE A 60 17.42 -4.29 -7.44
C ILE A 60 18.69 -4.78 -6.72
N GLY A 61 18.64 -4.94 -5.40
CA GLY A 61 19.75 -5.44 -4.60
C GLY A 61 20.13 -6.90 -4.91
N GLN A 62 19.16 -7.77 -5.17
CA GLN A 62 19.45 -9.15 -5.58
C GLN A 62 20.05 -9.18 -6.99
N ASN A 63 19.50 -8.39 -7.92
CA ASN A 63 20.06 -8.24 -9.26
C ASN A 63 21.52 -7.77 -9.22
N THR A 64 21.85 -6.78 -8.37
CA THR A 64 23.23 -6.29 -8.26
C THR A 64 24.16 -7.34 -7.66
N VAL A 65 23.72 -8.08 -6.64
CA VAL A 65 24.48 -9.18 -6.03
C VAL A 65 24.81 -10.26 -7.07
N ASP A 66 23.82 -10.72 -7.82
CA ASP A 66 23.99 -11.76 -8.84
C ASP A 66 24.88 -11.31 -10.01
N ASN A 67 24.94 -10.00 -10.24
CA ASN A 67 25.73 -9.38 -11.30
C ASN A 67 27.03 -8.72 -10.81
N LYS A 68 27.63 -9.25 -9.73
CA LYS A 68 28.95 -8.85 -9.22
C LYS A 68 29.03 -7.37 -8.80
N GLY A 69 27.97 -6.87 -8.17
CA GLY A 69 27.86 -5.50 -7.68
C GLY A 69 27.39 -4.48 -8.73
N LEU A 70 27.05 -4.91 -9.95
CA LEU A 70 26.54 -4.04 -11.01
C LEU A 70 25.08 -4.36 -11.29
N PHE A 71 24.20 -3.36 -11.24
CA PHE A 71 22.82 -3.55 -11.71
C PHE A 71 22.81 -3.80 -13.22
N LYS A 72 22.11 -4.85 -13.66
CA LYS A 72 21.96 -5.20 -15.08
C LYS A 72 20.50 -5.28 -15.49
N CYS A 73 20.15 -4.49 -16.50
CA CYS A 73 18.81 -4.43 -17.07
C CYS A 73 18.84 -4.09 -18.57
N GLY A 74 19.53 -4.92 -19.36
CA GLY A 74 19.71 -4.66 -20.80
C GLY A 74 20.46 -3.35 -21.04
N THR A 75 19.84 -2.41 -21.75
CA THR A 75 20.36 -1.05 -22.00
C THR A 75 19.98 -0.04 -20.92
N ILE A 76 19.09 -0.41 -19.99
CA ILE A 76 18.61 0.49 -18.93
C ILE A 76 19.70 0.62 -17.88
N THR A 77 20.11 1.86 -17.63
CA THR A 77 21.03 2.22 -16.54
C THR A 77 20.31 3.14 -15.57
N ILE A 78 20.36 2.83 -14.28
CA ILE A 78 19.86 3.72 -13.25
C ILE A 78 20.96 4.73 -12.92
N GLY A 79 20.79 5.96 -13.40
CA GLY A 79 21.69 7.07 -13.15
C GLY A 79 21.30 7.90 -11.93
N VAL A 80 22.02 9.02 -11.73
CA VAL A 80 21.73 9.97 -10.64
C VAL A 80 20.42 10.74 -10.83
N SER A 81 19.94 10.84 -12.06
CA SER A 81 18.66 11.47 -12.39
C SER A 81 17.50 10.54 -12.05
N THR A 82 16.51 11.08 -11.36
CA THR A 82 15.26 10.38 -11.06
C THR A 82 14.54 9.99 -12.34
N SER A 83 14.20 8.70 -12.45
CA SER A 83 13.41 8.13 -13.55
C SER A 83 12.18 7.45 -12.99
N THR A 84 11.03 7.55 -13.65
CA THR A 84 9.84 6.77 -13.31
C THR A 84 10.09 5.29 -13.61
N ILE A 85 9.54 4.40 -12.80
CA ILE A 85 9.58 2.96 -13.05
C ILE A 85 8.34 2.59 -13.87
N GLY A 86 8.54 1.99 -15.03
CA GLY A 86 7.49 1.63 -15.97
C GLY A 86 7.90 1.88 -17.42
N THR A 87 7.01 1.59 -18.37
CA THR A 87 7.36 1.68 -19.81
C THR A 87 7.60 3.09 -20.32
N SER A 88 7.16 4.13 -19.59
CA SER A 88 7.45 5.54 -19.91
C SER A 88 8.81 6.03 -19.39
N GLY A 89 9.50 5.21 -18.59
CA GLY A 89 10.79 5.55 -17.98
C GLY A 89 11.72 4.34 -17.95
N ALA A 90 12.19 3.98 -16.76
CA ALA A 90 12.98 2.78 -16.55
C ALA A 90 12.06 1.55 -16.48
N ASP A 91 11.92 0.82 -17.59
CA ASP A 91 11.17 -0.44 -17.64
C ASP A 91 11.97 -1.60 -17.02
N LEU A 92 11.95 -1.65 -15.70
CA LEU A 92 12.67 -2.66 -14.93
C LEU A 92 12.00 -4.04 -14.99
N ALA A 93 10.81 -4.18 -15.60
CA ALA A 93 10.10 -5.45 -15.62
C ALA A 93 10.92 -6.52 -16.37
N SER A 94 11.58 -6.13 -17.45
CA SER A 94 12.40 -7.01 -18.31
C SER A 94 13.56 -7.71 -17.58
N CYS A 95 14.03 -7.16 -16.46
CA CYS A 95 15.17 -7.67 -15.72
C CYS A 95 14.86 -8.07 -14.27
N LEU A 96 13.75 -7.56 -13.70
CA LEU A 96 13.33 -7.88 -12.34
C LEU A 96 12.27 -8.99 -12.29
N VAL A 97 11.44 -9.11 -13.33
CA VAL A 97 10.36 -10.09 -13.40
C VAL A 97 10.72 -11.18 -14.42
N PRO A 98 10.45 -12.47 -14.15
CA PRO A 98 9.93 -13.05 -12.90
C PRO A 98 11.03 -13.37 -11.86
N THR A 99 12.31 -13.15 -12.19
CA THR A 99 13.45 -13.70 -11.46
C THR A 99 13.55 -13.21 -10.00
N TYR A 100 13.35 -11.91 -9.77
CA TYR A 100 13.49 -11.29 -8.45
C TYR A 100 12.14 -10.82 -7.89
N ILE A 101 11.14 -10.66 -8.75
CA ILE A 101 9.75 -10.35 -8.40
C ILE A 101 8.86 -11.35 -9.16
N PRO A 102 8.04 -12.15 -8.47
CA PRO A 102 7.44 -13.35 -9.07
C PRO A 102 6.31 -13.11 -10.08
N ALA A 103 5.62 -11.97 -10.03
CA ALA A 103 4.41 -11.74 -10.82
C ALA A 103 4.52 -10.53 -11.76
N SER A 104 4.59 -9.33 -11.20
CA SER A 104 4.71 -8.08 -11.94
C SER A 104 5.36 -7.02 -11.07
N LEU A 105 5.81 -5.92 -11.68
CA LEU A 105 6.24 -4.76 -10.90
C LEU A 105 5.09 -4.28 -10.01
N PRO A 106 5.36 -3.99 -8.72
CA PRO A 106 4.36 -3.40 -7.86
C PRO A 106 4.01 -1.99 -8.35
N MET A 107 2.75 -1.60 -8.16
CA MET A 107 2.21 -0.32 -8.60
C MET A 107 1.61 0.44 -7.41
N ASP A 108 1.67 1.76 -7.49
CA ASP A 108 1.04 2.66 -6.54
C ASP A 108 -0.47 2.39 -6.51
N PRO A 109 -1.09 2.19 -5.33
CA PRO A 109 -2.50 1.82 -5.23
C PRO A 109 -3.47 2.92 -5.69
N SER A 110 -3.01 4.17 -5.86
CA SER A 110 -3.84 5.28 -6.32
C SER A 110 -3.60 5.65 -7.77
N THR A 111 -2.34 5.68 -8.19
CA THR A 111 -1.95 6.29 -9.49
C THR A 111 -1.19 5.34 -10.41
N GLY A 112 -0.89 4.13 -9.95
CA GLY A 112 -0.04 3.20 -10.68
C GLY A 112 -0.68 2.68 -11.96
N THR A 113 0.11 2.69 -13.03
CA THR A 113 -0.22 2.16 -14.35
C THR A 113 0.98 1.35 -14.89
N LEU A 114 0.80 0.66 -16.01
CA LEU A 114 1.92 -0.03 -16.68
C LEU A 114 2.98 0.96 -17.21
N ALA A 115 2.57 2.17 -17.59
CA ALA A 115 3.47 3.20 -18.11
C ALA A 115 4.27 3.88 -16.99
N ASP A 116 3.61 4.13 -15.86
CA ASP A 116 4.21 4.71 -14.67
C ASP A 116 3.61 4.01 -13.45
N THR A 117 4.43 3.20 -12.79
CA THR A 117 4.04 2.48 -11.57
C THR A 117 3.75 3.42 -10.39
N GLY A 118 4.07 4.71 -10.48
CA GLY A 118 3.97 5.67 -9.38
C GLY A 118 5.18 5.64 -8.44
N TYR A 119 6.21 4.85 -8.79
CA TYR A 119 7.50 4.80 -8.11
C TYR A 119 8.59 5.35 -9.02
N THR A 120 9.59 5.97 -8.42
CA THR A 120 10.77 6.45 -9.13
C THR A 120 12.03 5.78 -8.62
N VAL A 121 13.05 5.71 -9.47
CA VAL A 121 14.36 5.13 -9.17
C VAL A 121 15.47 6.11 -9.54
N SER A 122 16.51 6.15 -8.72
CA SER A 122 17.75 6.86 -9.00
C SER A 122 18.93 6.20 -8.29
N PHE A 123 20.14 6.63 -8.62
CA PHE A 123 21.36 6.23 -7.95
C PHE A 123 21.93 7.41 -7.17
N SER A 124 22.11 7.25 -5.87
CA SER A 124 22.75 8.27 -5.04
C SER A 124 24.27 8.12 -5.14
N SER A 125 24.93 9.05 -5.84
CA SER A 125 26.40 9.06 -5.95
C SER A 125 27.10 9.35 -4.63
N SER A 126 26.44 10.03 -3.69
CA SER A 126 26.97 10.31 -2.35
C SER A 126 26.96 9.08 -1.45
N LEU A 127 25.94 8.21 -1.59
CA LEU A 127 25.80 7.00 -0.77
C LEU A 127 26.30 5.73 -1.48
N GLY A 128 26.48 5.78 -2.81
CA GLY A 128 26.77 4.61 -3.62
C GLY A 128 25.64 3.59 -3.64
N ARG A 129 24.38 4.05 -3.53
CA ARG A 129 23.19 3.21 -3.32
C ARG A 129 22.08 3.54 -4.29
N TYR A 130 21.26 2.54 -4.62
CA TYR A 130 20.02 2.75 -5.36
C TYR A 130 18.97 3.32 -4.43
N LEU A 131 18.21 4.29 -4.92
CA LEU A 131 17.12 4.96 -4.22
C LEU A 131 15.82 4.67 -4.96
N VAL A 132 14.78 4.28 -4.23
CA VAL A 132 13.42 4.16 -4.77
C VAL A 132 12.49 5.03 -3.92
N CYS A 133 11.67 5.83 -4.60
CA CYS A 133 10.78 6.80 -3.96
C CYS A 133 9.32 6.63 -4.41
N SER A 134 8.39 7.04 -3.55
CA SER A 134 6.97 7.23 -3.87
C SER A 134 6.57 8.67 -3.58
N GLU A 135 6.16 9.38 -4.64
CA GLU A 135 5.57 10.72 -4.53
C GLU A 135 4.14 10.66 -3.98
N GLY A 136 3.41 9.59 -4.29
CA GLY A 136 2.05 9.35 -3.81
C GLY A 136 1.96 9.26 -2.28
N TYR A 137 3.07 8.96 -1.59
CA TYR A 137 3.14 8.91 -0.13
C TYR A 137 2.74 10.23 0.58
N LYS A 138 2.79 11.35 -0.16
CA LYS A 138 2.28 12.67 0.24
C LYS A 138 0.76 12.68 0.39
N GLU A 139 0.28 12.12 1.49
CA GLU A 139 -1.15 12.01 1.78
C GLU A 139 -1.61 13.11 2.76
N SER A 140 -2.39 14.06 2.26
CA SER A 140 -2.96 15.15 3.06
C SER A 140 -3.83 14.65 4.21
N ALA A 141 -4.52 13.52 4.03
CA ALA A 141 -5.34 12.89 5.08
C ALA A 141 -4.51 12.40 6.29
N LEU A 142 -3.19 12.24 6.11
CA LEU A 142 -2.24 11.87 7.17
C LEU A 142 -1.39 13.06 7.65
N GLY A 143 -1.51 14.23 7.02
CA GLY A 143 -0.62 15.37 7.24
C GLY A 143 0.80 15.16 6.74
N ILE A 144 1.00 14.23 5.80
CA ILE A 144 2.33 13.91 5.23
C ILE A 144 2.54 14.72 3.95
N SER A 145 3.60 15.51 3.89
CA SER A 145 3.92 16.39 2.75
C SER A 145 5.22 16.03 2.01
N SER A 146 5.98 15.06 2.51
CA SER A 146 7.21 14.57 1.89
C SER A 146 6.99 13.23 1.19
N ALA A 147 7.74 13.00 0.10
CA ALA A 147 7.82 11.68 -0.52
C ALA A 147 8.51 10.70 0.45
N TYR A 148 8.20 9.42 0.31
CA TYR A 148 8.91 8.36 1.02
C TYR A 148 9.94 7.73 0.10
N CYS A 149 11.20 7.74 0.52
CA CYS A 149 12.31 7.19 -0.23
C CYS A 149 13.11 6.22 0.65
N LEU A 150 13.48 5.08 0.09
CA LEU A 150 14.39 4.14 0.72
C LEU A 150 15.59 3.91 -0.18
N SER A 151 16.75 3.63 0.41
CA SER A 151 17.97 3.31 -0.32
C SER A 151 18.56 1.97 0.11
N ARG A 152 19.18 1.27 -0.84
CA ARG A 152 19.99 0.08 -0.61
C ARG A 152 21.23 0.03 -1.48
#